data_AF-A0A3C0BEN5-F1
#
_entry.id   AF-A0A3C0BEN5-F1
#
_cell.length_a   1.000
_cell.length_b   1.000
_cell.length_c   1.000
_cell.angle_alpha   90.00
_cell.angle_beta   90.00
_cell.angle_gamma   90.00
#
_symmetry.space_group_name_H-M   'P 1'
#
loop_
_entity.id
_entity.type
_entity.pdbx_description
1 polymer ?
#
loop_
_entity_poly.entity_id
_entity_poly.type
_entity_poly.pdbx_seq_one_letter_code
_entity_poly.pdbx_strand_id
1 'polypeptide(L)'
;MEPIKEFRNVSDFADALRSNPALQQEFREDPVKAADQIKQKSALETDVWVYRIVVIALGATILSIIIGVIALIGSGRIADDKGVPTILTAIGSAAIGALAGLLAPAPKSS
;
A
#
# COMPACT_ATOMS: atom_id res chain seq x y z
N MET A 1 -25.33 4.34 -28.62
CA MET A 1 -24.93 3.96 -27.25
C MET A 1 -23.69 4.75 -26.92
N GLU A 2 -23.82 5.86 -26.21
CA GLU A 2 -22.66 6.60 -25.69
C GLU A 2 -22.01 5.77 -24.57
N PRO A 3 -20.67 5.75 -24.49
CA PRO A 3 -19.96 4.99 -23.47
C PRO A 3 -20.22 5.63 -22.10
N ILE A 4 -20.58 4.80 -21.12
CA ILE A 4 -20.77 5.21 -19.73
C ILE A 4 -19.42 5.76 -19.23
N LYS A 5 -19.33 7.07 -19.01
CA LYS A 5 -18.12 7.74 -18.53
C LYS A 5 -17.98 7.45 -17.04
N GLU A 6 -17.04 6.59 -16.68
CA GLU A 6 -16.69 6.35 -15.28
C GLU A 6 -15.94 7.57 -14.71
N PHE A 7 -16.44 8.13 -13.61
CA PHE A 7 -15.83 9.29 -12.95
C PHE A 7 -14.98 8.85 -11.76
N ARG A 8 -13.76 9.39 -11.67
CA ARG A 8 -12.76 8.96 -10.66
C ARG A 8 -13.03 9.52 -9.27
N ASN A 9 -13.69 10.67 -9.20
CA ASN A 9 -14.00 11.38 -7.97
C ASN A 9 -15.21 12.30 -8.18
N VAL A 10 -15.75 12.80 -7.06
CA VAL A 10 -16.96 13.64 -7.04
C VAL A 10 -16.72 14.98 -7.76
N SER A 11 -15.49 15.50 -7.76
CA SER A 11 -15.14 16.76 -8.42
C SER A 11 -15.22 16.63 -9.94
N ASP A 12 -14.63 15.58 -10.52
CA ASP A 12 -14.69 15.28 -11.95
C ASP A 12 -16.14 15.08 -12.42
N PHE A 13 -16.96 14.44 -11.59
CA PHE A 13 -18.39 14.26 -11.85
C PHE A 13 -19.15 15.58 -11.81
N ALA A 14 -18.89 16.45 -10.82
CA ALA A 14 -19.52 17.76 -10.70
C ALA A 14 -19.18 18.67 -11.90
N ASP A 15 -17.95 18.62 -12.40
CA ASP A 15 -17.54 19.38 -13.58
C ASP A 15 -18.15 18.83 -14.88
N ALA A 16 -18.32 17.52 -14.97
CA ALA A 16 -19.04 16.89 -16.08
C ALA A 16 -20.54 17.21 -16.06
N LEU A 17 -21.16 17.26 -14.87
CA LEU A 17 -22.56 17.68 -14.69
C LEU A 17 -22.78 19.13 -15.11
N ARG A 18 -21.86 20.04 -14.78
CA ARG A 18 -21.96 21.45 -15.20
C ARG A 18 -21.87 21.62 -16.72
N SER A 19 -21.10 20.76 -17.37
CA SER A 19 -20.76 20.90 -18.78
C SER A 19 -21.68 20.13 -19.73
N ASN A 20 -22.48 19.17 -19.21
CA ASN A 20 -23.30 18.28 -20.03
C ASN A 20 -24.80 18.32 -19.66
N PRO A 21 -25.67 18.88 -20.51
CA PRO A 21 -27.12 18.93 -20.29
C PRO A 21 -27.78 17.55 -20.14
N ALA A 22 -27.25 16.52 -20.81
CA ALA A 22 -27.82 15.17 -20.76
C ALA A 22 -27.57 14.50 -19.39
N LEU A 23 -26.36 14.69 -18.82
CA LEU A 23 -26.04 14.22 -17.46
C LEU A 23 -26.87 14.95 -16.39
N GLN A 24 -27.24 16.21 -16.62
CA GLN A 24 -28.13 16.94 -15.71
C GLN A 24 -29.55 16.39 -15.71
N GLN A 25 -30.06 15.94 -16.86
CA GLN A 25 -31.37 15.28 -16.93
C GLN A 25 -31.32 13.93 -16.22
N GLU A 26 -30.30 13.11 -16.49
CA GLU A 26 -30.14 11.81 -15.85
C GLU A 26 -30.00 11.94 -14.31
N PHE A 27 -29.24 12.92 -13.84
CA PHE A 27 -29.10 13.21 -12.40
C PHE A 27 -30.40 13.73 -11.77
N ARG A 28 -31.26 14.42 -12.52
CA ARG A 28 -32.58 14.87 -12.03
C ARG A 28 -33.59 13.73 -11.96
N GLU A 29 -33.51 12.79 -12.90
CA GLU A 29 -34.39 11.62 -12.93
C GLU A 29 -34.02 10.60 -11.85
N ASP A 30 -32.72 10.30 -11.69
CA ASP A 30 -32.24 9.37 -10.67
C ASP A 30 -30.85 9.77 -10.14
N PRO A 31 -30.81 10.58 -9.06
CA PRO A 31 -29.54 11.05 -8.49
C PRO A 31 -28.72 9.92 -7.85
N VAL A 32 -29.35 8.83 -7.44
CA VAL A 32 -28.67 7.69 -6.79
C VAL A 32 -27.91 6.88 -7.84
N LYS A 33 -28.57 6.57 -8.96
CA LYS A 33 -27.94 5.86 -10.08
C LYS A 33 -26.80 6.66 -10.73
N ALA A 34 -26.92 7.99 -10.72
CA ALA A 34 -25.86 8.86 -11.20
C ALA A 34 -24.66 8.90 -10.24
N ALA A 35 -24.89 8.80 -8.92
CA ALA A 35 -23.82 8.69 -7.93
C ALA A 35 -23.06 7.35 -8.02
N ASP A 36 -23.70 6.26 -8.44
CA ASP A 36 -23.04 4.97 -8.70
C ASP A 36 -22.01 5.03 -9.84
N GLN A 37 -22.08 6.04 -10.72
CA GLN A 37 -21.09 6.27 -11.78
C GLN A 37 -19.77 6.84 -11.24
N ILE A 38 -19.77 7.29 -9.97
CA ILE A 38 -18.59 7.74 -9.26
C ILE A 38 -17.96 6.53 -8.59
N LYS A 39 -17.13 5.78 -9.33
CA LYS A 39 -16.22 4.83 -8.69
C LYS A 39 -15.17 5.66 -7.96
N GLN A 40 -15.38 5.85 -6.66
CA GLN A 40 -14.31 6.25 -5.76
C GLN A 40 -13.31 5.10 -5.79
N LYS A 41 -12.34 5.18 -6.71
CA LYS A 41 -11.22 4.27 -6.76
C LYS A 41 -10.48 4.53 -5.46
N SER A 42 -10.79 3.72 -4.45
CA SER A 42 -10.17 3.83 -3.15
C SER A 42 -8.67 3.82 -3.42
N ALA A 43 -7.95 4.82 -2.94
CA ALA A 43 -6.50 4.86 -3.05
C ALA A 43 -5.82 3.63 -2.40
N LEU A 44 -6.60 2.70 -1.82
CA LEU A 44 -6.17 1.38 -1.37
C LEU A 44 -6.11 0.31 -2.48
N GLU A 45 -6.66 0.56 -3.68
CA GLU A 45 -6.29 -0.16 -4.90
C GLU A 45 -4.95 0.35 -5.48
N THR A 46 -4.21 1.18 -4.74
CA THR A 46 -2.83 1.54 -5.06
C THR A 46 -1.96 0.29 -4.91
N ASP A 47 -1.87 -0.42 -6.04
CA ASP A 47 -0.78 -1.26 -6.48
C ASP A 47 -0.34 -2.39 -5.55
N VAL A 48 -0.98 -3.55 -5.73
CA VAL A 48 -0.43 -4.88 -5.38
C VAL A 48 1.03 -5.00 -5.81
N TRP A 49 1.43 -4.30 -6.88
CA TRP A 49 2.80 -4.23 -7.36
C TRP A 49 3.76 -3.51 -6.39
N VAL A 50 3.36 -2.38 -5.81
CA VAL A 50 4.14 -1.66 -4.79
C VAL A 50 4.27 -2.53 -3.54
N TYR A 51 3.17 -3.15 -3.09
CA TYR A 51 3.20 -4.10 -1.98
C TYR A 51 4.19 -5.24 -2.25
N ARG A 52 4.17 -5.84 -3.45
CA ARG A 52 5.09 -6.91 -3.84
C ARG A 52 6.55 -6.48 -3.83
N ILE A 53 6.88 -5.30 -4.36
CA ILE A 53 8.26 -4.80 -4.38
C ILE A 53 8.78 -4.58 -2.96
N VAL A 54 7.97 -3.96 -2.10
CA VAL A 54 8.36 -3.70 -0.71
C VAL A 54 8.59 -5.02 0.04
N VAL A 55 7.69 -5.99 -0.11
CA VAL A 55 7.83 -7.31 0.52
C VAL A 55 9.05 -8.07 -0.01
N ILE A 56 9.31 -8.05 -1.32
CA ILE A 56 10.48 -8.69 -1.93
C ILE A 56 11.78 -8.03 -1.45
N ALA A 57 11.84 -6.70 -1.44
CA ALA A 57 13.02 -5.96 -0.99
C ALA A 57 13.32 -6.19 0.49
N LEU A 58 12.30 -6.21 1.34
CA LEU A 58 12.44 -6.54 2.76
C LEU A 58 12.89 -7.99 2.96
N GLY A 59 12.25 -8.94 2.27
CA GLY A 59 12.63 -10.35 2.33
C GLY A 59 14.06 -10.60 1.87
N ALA A 60 14.47 -9.98 0.76
CA ALA A 60 15.82 -10.07 0.23
C ALA A 60 16.86 -9.46 1.17
N THR A 61 16.54 -8.35 1.84
CA THR A 61 17.42 -7.73 2.83
C THR A 61 17.67 -8.67 4.01
N ILE A 62 16.61 -9.26 4.56
CA ILE A 62 16.72 -10.22 5.67
C ILE A 62 17.53 -11.46 5.24
N LEU A 63 17.24 -12.03 4.08
CA LEU A 63 17.99 -13.16 3.52
C LEU A 63 19.47 -12.83 3.34
N SER A 64 19.79 -11.64 2.80
CA SER A 64 21.16 -11.17 2.63
C SER A 64 21.90 -11.05 3.97
N ILE A 65 21.23 -10.53 5.01
CA ILE A 65 21.81 -10.45 6.35
C ILE A 65 22.08 -11.85 6.92
N ILE A 66 21.13 -12.79 6.80
CA ILE A 66 21.29 -14.17 7.28
C ILE A 66 22.48 -14.84 6.57
N ILE A 67 22.54 -14.75 5.24
CA ILE A 67 23.64 -15.32 4.45
C ILE A 67 24.97 -14.67 4.81
N GLY A 68 25.00 -13.34 4.95
CA GLY A 68 26.18 -12.59 5.36
C GLY A 68 26.69 -13.04 6.73
N VAL A 69 25.80 -13.21 7.71
CA VAL A 69 26.15 -13.72 9.05
C VAL A 69 26.71 -15.13 8.99
N ILE A 70 26.06 -16.05 8.25
CA ILE A 70 26.54 -17.43 8.09
C ILE A 70 27.93 -17.47 7.44
N ALA A 71 28.15 -16.67 6.37
CA ALA A 71 29.44 -16.58 5.71
C ALA A 71 30.53 -16.02 6.63
N LEU A 72 30.18 -15.04 7.46
CA LEU A 72 31.10 -14.39 8.39
C LEU A 72 31.51 -15.34 9.54
N ILE A 73 30.58 -16.16 10.03
CA ILE A 73 30.86 -17.26 10.97
C ILE A 73 31.76 -18.31 10.31
N GLY A 74 31.42 -18.77 9.10
CA GLY A 74 32.19 -19.81 8.39
C GLY A 74 33.62 -19.37 8.01
N SER A 75 33.86 -18.07 7.85
CA SER A 75 35.19 -17.50 7.59
C SER A 75 36.08 -17.35 8.84
N GLY A 76 35.58 -17.71 10.03
CA GLY A 76 36.32 -17.57 11.29
C GLY A 76 36.52 -16.12 11.75
N ARG A 77 35.90 -15.14 11.08
CA ARG A 77 35.92 -13.71 11.42
C ARG A 77 35.08 -13.40 12.67
N ILE A 78 34.16 -14.30 13.03
CA ILE A 78 33.36 -14.26 14.25
C ILE A 78 33.70 -15.53 15.03
N ALA A 79 34.57 -15.41 16.03
CA ALA A 79 34.96 -16.49 16.93
C ALA A 79 34.30 -16.36 18.32
N ASP A 80 33.73 -15.20 18.63
CA ASP A 80 33.02 -14.94 19.90
C ASP A 80 31.51 -14.90 19.65
N ASP A 81 30.78 -15.77 20.34
CA ASP A 81 29.32 -15.97 20.34
C ASP A 81 28.48 -14.70 20.61
N LYS A 82 29.10 -13.55 20.85
CA LYS A 82 28.41 -12.32 21.30
C LYS A 82 27.78 -11.52 20.16
N GLY A 83 28.33 -11.56 18.95
CA GLY A 83 27.83 -10.73 17.83
C GLY A 83 26.58 -11.27 17.15
N VAL A 84 26.46 -12.60 17.07
CA VAL A 84 25.36 -13.28 16.36
C VAL A 84 24.01 -13.06 17.07
N PRO A 85 23.89 -13.22 18.41
CA PRO A 85 22.65 -12.91 19.13
C PRO A 85 22.24 -11.44 19.00
N THR A 86 23.20 -10.51 18.97
CA THR A 86 22.89 -9.07 18.80
C THR A 86 22.27 -8.77 17.44
N ILE A 87 22.81 -9.36 16.36
CA ILE A 87 22.27 -9.18 15.01
C ILE A 87 20.87 -9.80 14.90
N LEU A 88 20.69 -11.02 15.43
CA LEU A 88 19.38 -11.68 15.47
C LEU A 88 18.35 -10.88 16.28
N THR A 89 18.76 -10.33 17.43
CA THR A 89 17.90 -9.48 18.27
C THR A 89 17.52 -8.20 17.53
N ALA A 90 18.47 -7.54 16.86
CA ALA A 90 18.20 -6.32 16.11
C ALA A 90 17.19 -6.55 14.96
N ILE A 91 17.33 -7.65 14.21
CA ILE A 91 16.39 -8.01 13.14
C ILE A 91 15.03 -8.38 13.73
N GLY A 92 15.01 -9.14 14.84
CA GLY A 92 13.78 -9.51 15.54
C GLY A 92 13.00 -8.28 16.01
N SER A 93 13.68 -7.30 16.61
CA SER A 93 13.09 -6.03 17.02
C SER A 93 12.59 -5.20 15.83
N ALA A 94 13.33 -5.17 14.72
CA ALA A 94 12.90 -4.48 13.51
C ALA A 94 11.63 -5.11 12.90
N ALA A 95 11.54 -6.44 12.87
CA ALA A 95 10.36 -7.17 12.39
C ALA A 95 9.14 -6.92 13.26
N ILE A 96 9.29 -6.95 14.59
CA ILE A 96 8.22 -6.61 15.54
C ILE A 96 7.77 -5.15 15.37
N GLY A 97 8.71 -4.21 15.20
CA GLY A 97 8.41 -2.80 14.96
C GLY A 97 7.62 -2.56 13.66
N ALA A 98 7.97 -3.28 12.59
CA ALA A 98 7.24 -3.21 11.32
C ALA A 98 5.81 -3.77 11.45
N LEU A 99 5.63 -4.89 12.17
CA LEU A 99 4.31 -5.45 12.46
C LEU A 99 3.47 -4.51 13.32
N ALA A 100 4.06 -3.88 14.33
CA ALA A 100 3.39 -2.87 15.14
C ALA A 100 2.98 -1.65 14.31
N GLY A 101 3.82 -1.22 13.37
CA GLY A 101 3.51 -0.14 12.42
C GLY A 101 2.34 -0.49 11.48
N LEU A 102 2.26 -1.75 11.01
CA LEU A 102 1.15 -2.21 10.16
C LEU A 102 -0.18 -2.32 10.93
N LEU A 103 -0.11 -2.68 12.22
CA LEU A 103 -1.28 -2.80 13.08
C LEU A 103 -1.69 -1.48 13.74
N ALA A 104 -0.89 -0.42 13.56
CA ALA A 104 -1.20 0.90 14.10
C ALA A 104 -2.46 1.46 13.40
N PRO A 105 -3.46 1.94 14.16
CA PRO A 105 -4.67 2.49 13.58
C PRO A 105 -4.34 3.70 12.69
N ALA A 106 -4.95 3.75 11.51
CA ALA A 106 -4.78 4.86 10.59
C ALA A 106 -5.20 6.18 11.28
N PRO A 107 -4.43 7.28 11.11
CA PRO A 107 -4.76 8.56 11.72
C PRO A 107 -6.15 9.01 11.27
N LYS A 108 -7.06 9.20 12.24
CA LYS A 108 -8.38 9.76 11.98
C LYS A 108 -8.21 11.24 11.73
N SER A 109 -8.41 11.70 10.49
CA SER A 109 -8.52 13.12 10.21
C SER A 109 -9.80 13.65 10.85
N SER A 110 -9.65 14.53 11.86
CA SER A 110 -10.73 15.40 12.33
C SER A 110 -10.97 16.55 11.35
#